data_AF-A0A3M2F8D2-F1
#
_entry.id   AF-A0A3M2F8D2-F1
#
_cell.length_a   1.000
_cell.length_b   1.000
_cell.length_c   1.000
_cell.angle_alpha   90.00
_cell.angle_beta   90.00
_cell.angle_gamma   90.00
#
_symmetry.space_group_name_H-M   'P 1'
#
loop_
_entity.id
_entity.type
_entity.pdbx_description
1 polymer ?
#
loop_
_entity_poly.entity_id
_entity_poly.type
_entity_poly.pdbx_seq_one_letter_code
_entity_poly.pdbx_strand_id
1 'polypeptide(L)'
;MKKMVMMAAAAAFVMGAGMAPAAHAGGYNVKKCKACHAVGKDKVGPAWKDVAAAYGSADALAKVFKDGFKVEDRKVIAANGKWKGKAGMMTGQYKKLIKGHEDEAAKALFDAVAAGKI
;
A
#
# COMPACT_ATOMS: atom_id res chain seq x y z
N MET A 1 39.01 -21.18 31.19
CA MET A 1 40.10 -20.81 30.26
C MET A 1 39.54 -20.94 28.85
N LYS A 2 39.44 -19.98 27.93
CA LYS A 2 39.76 -18.55 27.76
C LYS A 2 38.53 -17.98 26.99
N LYS A 3 37.88 -16.91 27.43
CA LYS A 3 38.08 -15.53 26.93
C LYS A 3 38.18 -15.42 25.39
N MET A 4 37.12 -14.95 24.74
CA MET A 4 37.14 -13.99 23.62
C MET A 4 35.66 -13.61 23.33
N VAL A 5 35.10 -12.58 23.96
CA VAL A 5 35.15 -11.17 23.53
C VAL A 5 34.43 -10.94 22.19
N MET A 6 33.24 -10.34 22.32
CA MET A 6 32.66 -9.27 21.52
C MET A 6 33.24 -9.01 20.13
N MET A 7 32.37 -9.07 19.12
CA MET A 7 32.40 -8.13 18.00
C MET A 7 30.98 -7.65 17.72
N ALA A 8 30.70 -6.45 18.24
CA ALA A 8 29.70 -5.58 17.65
C ALA A 8 30.22 -5.13 16.28
N ALA A 9 29.51 -5.50 15.21
CA ALA A 9 29.67 -4.88 13.92
C ALA A 9 28.35 -4.17 13.59
N ALA A 10 28.27 -2.92 14.04
CA ALA A 10 27.32 -1.96 13.49
C ALA A 10 27.71 -1.71 12.03
N ALA A 11 27.14 -2.47 11.11
CA ALA A 11 27.17 -2.16 9.69
C ALA A 11 26.09 -1.10 9.43
N ALA A 12 26.44 0.16 9.72
CA ALA A 12 25.78 1.31 9.16
C ALA A 12 26.01 1.29 7.64
N PHE A 13 25.06 0.73 6.89
CA PHE A 13 24.97 0.96 5.45
C PHE A 13 24.11 2.20 5.24
N VAL A 14 24.73 3.36 5.40
CA VAL A 14 24.20 4.62 4.87
C VAL A 14 24.67 4.72 3.42
N MET A 15 23.78 5.22 2.55
CA MET A 15 24.01 5.70 1.18
C MET A 15 23.68 4.73 0.04
N GLY A 16 22.37 4.51 -0.13
CA GLY A 16 21.75 4.53 -1.45
C GLY A 16 20.86 5.77 -1.56
N ALA A 17 21.45 6.95 -1.74
CA ALA A 17 20.72 8.11 -2.23
C ALA A 17 20.38 7.84 -3.70
N GLY A 18 19.11 7.65 -4.02
CA GLY A 18 18.73 7.35 -5.39
C GLY A 18 17.30 6.90 -5.63
N MET A 19 16.36 7.28 -4.78
CA MET A 19 15.00 7.51 -5.26
C MET A 19 14.43 8.62 -4.41
N ALA A 20 14.72 9.86 -4.81
CA ALA A 20 13.80 10.93 -4.50
C ALA A 20 12.43 10.44 -4.99
N PRO A 21 11.40 10.31 -4.13
CA PRO A 21 10.06 10.18 -4.67
C PRO A 21 9.92 11.42 -5.55
N ALA A 22 9.72 11.22 -6.85
CA ALA A 22 9.42 12.31 -7.75
C ALA A 22 8.39 13.18 -7.03
N ALA A 23 8.74 14.43 -6.77
CA ALA A 23 7.86 15.39 -6.15
C ALA A 23 6.74 15.65 -7.16
N HIS A 24 5.75 14.75 -7.21
CA HIS A 24 4.53 14.91 -7.95
C HIS A 24 3.73 15.96 -7.18
N ALA A 25 3.94 17.21 -7.58
CA ALA A 25 3.18 18.36 -7.17
C ALA A 25 1.72 18.15 -7.63
N GLY A 26 0.92 17.55 -6.75
CA GLY A 26 -0.46 17.15 -7.03
C GLY A 26 -0.85 15.90 -6.25
N GLY A 27 -0.80 15.96 -4.91
CA GLY A 27 -1.08 14.81 -4.06
C GLY A 27 -2.45 14.19 -4.37
N TYR A 28 -2.46 12.89 -4.70
CA TYR A 28 -3.69 12.16 -4.99
C TYR A 28 -4.68 12.23 -3.82
N ASN A 29 -5.93 12.56 -4.13
CA ASN A 29 -6.94 12.80 -3.11
C ASN A 29 -7.63 11.50 -2.64
N VAL A 30 -7.20 10.98 -1.50
CA VAL A 30 -7.76 9.76 -0.90
C VAL A 30 -9.10 9.96 -0.16
N LYS A 31 -9.66 11.19 -0.10
CA LYS A 31 -10.89 11.47 0.68
C LYS A 31 -12.08 10.60 0.26
N LYS A 32 -12.19 10.27 -1.03
CA LYS A 32 -13.27 9.41 -1.54
C LYS A 32 -13.14 7.96 -1.06
N CYS A 33 -11.93 7.52 -0.75
CA CYS A 33 -11.66 6.17 -0.24
C CYS A 33 -12.19 5.96 1.19
N LYS A 34 -12.37 7.04 1.97
CA LYS A 34 -12.97 7.03 3.34
C LYS A 34 -14.36 6.44 3.42
N ALA A 35 -15.12 6.56 2.34
CA ALA A 35 -16.50 6.09 2.29
C ALA A 35 -16.56 4.56 2.47
N CYS A 36 -15.59 3.85 1.90
CA CYS A 36 -15.57 2.39 1.88
C CYS A 36 -14.49 1.78 2.78
N HIS A 37 -13.47 2.54 3.18
CA HIS A 37 -12.33 2.03 3.95
C HIS A 37 -12.06 2.87 5.21
N ALA A 38 -11.37 2.26 6.18
CA ALA A 38 -10.77 2.93 7.32
C ALA A 38 -9.33 2.44 7.48
N VAL A 39 -8.53 3.11 8.31
CA VAL A 39 -7.13 2.70 8.55
C VAL A 39 -7.06 1.37 9.30
N GLY A 40 -7.76 1.24 10.43
CA GLY A 40 -7.60 0.10 11.35
C GLY A 40 -8.80 -0.82 11.50
N LYS A 41 -9.85 -0.66 10.68
CA LYS A 41 -11.01 -1.56 10.70
C LYS A 41 -11.64 -1.71 9.33
N ASP A 42 -12.22 -2.87 9.12
CA ASP A 42 -13.04 -3.15 7.94
C ASP A 42 -14.28 -2.25 7.88
N LYS A 43 -14.68 -1.91 6.66
CA LYS A 43 -15.98 -1.28 6.37
C LYS A 43 -16.61 -2.04 5.18
N VAL A 44 -16.89 -1.34 4.08
CA VAL A 44 -17.33 -1.92 2.81
C VAL A 44 -16.16 -2.62 2.12
N GLY A 45 -14.94 -2.10 2.30
CA GLY A 45 -13.68 -2.72 1.93
C GLY A 45 -12.78 -3.00 3.14
N PRO A 46 -11.63 -3.66 2.91
CA PRO A 46 -10.67 -4.00 3.97
C PRO A 46 -10.08 -2.77 4.65
N ALA A 47 -9.65 -2.94 5.89
CA ALA A 47 -8.83 -1.93 6.55
C ALA A 47 -7.56 -1.65 5.72
N TRP A 48 -7.18 -0.38 5.59
CA TRP A 48 -5.99 -0.02 4.84
C TRP A 48 -4.69 -0.49 5.49
N LYS A 49 -4.66 -0.70 6.82
CA LYS A 49 -3.53 -1.36 7.48
C LYS A 49 -3.31 -2.78 6.97
N ASP A 50 -4.39 -3.53 6.74
CA ASP A 50 -4.29 -4.90 6.22
C ASP A 50 -3.88 -4.91 4.76
N VAL A 51 -4.37 -3.93 3.98
CA VAL A 51 -3.91 -3.73 2.59
C VAL A 51 -2.42 -3.38 2.58
N ALA A 52 -1.97 -2.40 3.36
CA ALA A 52 -0.57 -2.00 3.43
C ALA A 52 0.33 -3.17 3.87
N ALA A 53 -0.10 -3.96 4.87
CA ALA A 53 0.61 -5.15 5.30
C ALA A 53 0.69 -6.23 4.22
N ALA A 54 -0.39 -6.46 3.46
CA ALA A 54 -0.41 -7.45 2.39
C ALA A 54 0.53 -7.10 1.22
N TYR A 55 0.71 -5.81 0.91
CA TYR A 55 1.57 -5.37 -0.18
C TYR A 55 2.99 -5.00 0.27
N GLY A 56 3.20 -4.60 1.53
CA GLY A 56 4.50 -4.26 2.11
C GLY A 56 5.06 -2.90 1.68
N SER A 57 4.72 -2.41 0.48
CA SER A 57 5.17 -1.12 -0.04
C SER A 57 4.15 -0.51 -1.01
N ALA A 58 4.25 0.82 -1.20
CA ALA A 58 3.47 1.54 -2.19
C ALA A 58 3.78 1.04 -3.61
N ASP A 59 5.05 0.78 -3.93
CA ASP A 59 5.46 0.29 -5.26
C ASP A 59 4.84 -1.07 -5.60
N ALA A 60 4.76 -1.98 -4.63
CA ALA A 60 4.12 -3.28 -4.84
C ALA A 60 2.62 -3.13 -5.11
N LEU A 61 1.94 -2.19 -4.45
CA LEU A 61 0.54 -1.89 -4.72
C LEU A 61 0.35 -1.17 -6.07
N ALA A 62 1.22 -0.21 -6.39
CA ALA A 62 1.23 0.51 -7.65
C ALA A 62 1.41 -0.43 -8.83
N LYS A 63 2.29 -1.44 -8.71
CA LYS A 63 2.44 -2.48 -9.73
C LYS A 63 1.13 -3.21 -9.99
N VAL A 64 0.41 -3.62 -8.95
CA VAL A 64 -0.88 -4.30 -9.13
C VAL A 64 -1.93 -3.39 -9.73
N PHE A 65 -1.92 -2.09 -9.41
CA PHE A 65 -2.75 -1.11 -10.10
C PHE A 65 -2.38 -1.03 -11.59
N LYS A 66 -1.10 -0.85 -11.94
CA LYS A 66 -0.62 -0.77 -13.33
C LYS A 66 -0.94 -2.02 -14.15
N ASP A 67 -0.88 -3.20 -13.52
CA ASP A 67 -1.24 -4.48 -14.13
C ASP A 67 -2.77 -4.64 -14.33
N GLY A 68 -3.55 -3.60 -14.00
CA GLY A 68 -4.99 -3.51 -14.26
C GLY A 68 -5.86 -3.87 -13.06
N PHE A 69 -5.27 -4.04 -11.88
CA PHE A 69 -5.93 -4.41 -10.63
C PHE A 69 -6.83 -5.65 -10.81
N LYS A 70 -6.31 -6.69 -11.46
CA LYS A 70 -7.04 -7.94 -11.73
C LYS A 70 -7.45 -8.62 -10.42
N VAL A 71 -8.54 -9.39 -10.41
CA VAL A 71 -9.11 -9.91 -9.16
C VAL A 71 -8.17 -10.92 -8.50
N GLU A 72 -7.44 -11.65 -9.33
CA GLU A 72 -6.51 -12.73 -8.96
C GLU A 72 -5.24 -12.16 -8.30
N ASP A 73 -4.82 -10.97 -8.70
CA ASP A 73 -3.62 -10.29 -8.17
C ASP A 73 -3.87 -9.55 -6.86
N ARG A 74 -5.13 -9.50 -6.40
CA ARG A 74 -5.51 -8.80 -5.16
C ARG A 74 -5.20 -9.67 -3.95
N LYS A 75 -4.01 -9.47 -3.38
CA LYS A 75 -3.53 -10.18 -2.18
C LYS A 75 -4.55 -10.22 -1.03
N VAL A 76 -5.30 -9.13 -0.83
CA VAL A 76 -6.31 -9.04 0.25
C VAL A 76 -7.56 -9.89 -0.03
N ILE A 77 -7.94 -10.10 -1.29
CA ILE A 77 -9.02 -11.02 -1.67
C ILE A 77 -8.55 -12.48 -1.57
N ALA A 78 -7.31 -12.75 -1.97
CA ALA A 78 -6.70 -14.07 -1.86
C ALA A 78 -6.58 -14.51 -0.38
N ALA A 79 -6.20 -13.59 0.51
CA ALA A 79 -6.07 -13.84 1.93
C ALA A 79 -7.42 -13.99 2.66
N ASN A 80 -8.49 -13.37 2.14
CA ASN A 80 -9.81 -13.41 2.78
C ASN A 80 -10.96 -13.42 1.76
N GLY A 81 -11.65 -14.55 1.68
CA GLY A 81 -12.79 -14.77 0.79
C GLY A 81 -13.96 -13.78 0.96
N LYS A 82 -14.06 -13.10 2.11
CA LYS A 82 -15.06 -12.05 2.41
C LYS A 82 -15.13 -10.98 1.32
N TRP A 83 -14.00 -10.66 0.68
CA TRP A 83 -13.93 -9.57 -0.30
C TRP A 83 -14.27 -10.00 -1.73
N LYS A 84 -14.37 -11.31 -2.01
CA LYS A 84 -14.67 -11.84 -3.35
C LYS A 84 -15.99 -11.29 -3.91
N GLY A 85 -17.04 -11.26 -3.09
CA GLY A 85 -18.36 -10.72 -3.47
C GLY A 85 -18.37 -9.21 -3.72
N LYS A 86 -17.31 -8.47 -3.35
CA LYS A 86 -17.15 -7.04 -3.59
C LYS A 86 -16.13 -6.73 -4.70
N ALA A 87 -15.55 -7.75 -5.33
CA ALA A 87 -14.49 -7.58 -6.32
C ALA A 87 -14.90 -6.67 -7.48
N GLY A 88 -16.13 -6.81 -8.00
CA GLY A 88 -16.65 -5.95 -9.08
C GLY A 88 -16.76 -4.48 -8.68
N MET A 89 -17.23 -4.20 -7.46
CA MET A 89 -17.27 -2.83 -6.92
C MET A 89 -15.86 -2.24 -6.81
N MET A 90 -14.90 -3.01 -6.28
CA MET A 90 -13.51 -2.57 -6.18
C MET A 90 -12.89 -2.30 -7.56
N THR A 91 -13.18 -3.14 -8.56
CA THR A 91 -12.78 -2.90 -9.96
C THR A 91 -13.35 -1.58 -10.48
N GLY A 92 -14.63 -1.30 -10.20
CA GLY A 92 -15.28 -0.05 -10.61
C GLY A 92 -14.64 1.18 -9.97
N GLN A 93 -14.31 1.11 -8.67
CA GLN A 93 -13.61 2.20 -7.97
C GLN A 93 -12.19 2.40 -8.49
N TYR A 94 -11.45 1.31 -8.74
CA TYR A 94 -10.13 1.37 -9.36
C TYR A 94 -10.19 2.09 -10.71
N LYS A 95 -11.08 1.66 -11.61
CA LYS A 95 -11.23 2.26 -12.96
C LYS A 95 -11.60 3.75 -12.93
N LYS A 96 -12.35 4.19 -11.91
CA LYS A 96 -12.85 5.56 -11.80
C LYS A 96 -11.90 6.50 -11.07
N LEU A 97 -11.23 6.01 -10.04
CA LEU A 97 -10.47 6.85 -9.12
C LEU A 97 -8.96 6.69 -9.29
N ILE A 98 -8.48 5.47 -9.61
CA ILE A 98 -7.05 5.13 -9.53
C ILE A 98 -6.40 5.01 -10.91
N LYS A 99 -7.12 4.48 -11.91
CA LYS A 99 -6.57 4.26 -13.25
C LYS A 99 -6.06 5.59 -13.87
N GLY A 100 -4.81 5.62 -14.29
CA GLY A 100 -4.09 6.81 -14.76
C GLY A 100 -3.35 7.60 -13.67
N HIS A 101 -3.45 7.17 -12.42
CA HIS A 101 -2.80 7.77 -11.24
C HIS A 101 -2.25 6.68 -10.30
N GLU A 102 -1.77 5.57 -10.86
CA GLU A 102 -1.49 4.35 -10.09
C GLU A 102 -0.39 4.55 -9.04
N ASP A 103 0.68 5.27 -9.39
CA ASP A 103 1.80 5.54 -8.49
C ASP A 103 1.39 6.54 -7.40
N GLU A 104 0.75 7.64 -7.79
CA GLU A 104 0.30 8.69 -6.88
C GLU A 104 -0.75 8.16 -5.90
N ALA A 105 -1.68 7.33 -6.38
CA ALA A 105 -2.70 6.73 -5.55
C ALA A 105 -2.08 5.76 -4.54
N ALA A 106 -1.21 4.85 -4.98
CA ALA A 106 -0.57 3.90 -4.08
C ALA A 106 0.26 4.63 -3.01
N LYS A 107 1.06 5.63 -3.40
CA LYS A 107 1.84 6.44 -2.47
C LYS A 107 0.94 7.19 -1.48
N ALA A 108 -0.06 7.91 -1.96
CA ALA A 108 -0.96 8.68 -1.10
C ALA A 108 -1.74 7.79 -0.11
N LEU A 109 -2.10 6.57 -0.52
CA LEU A 109 -2.76 5.59 0.36
C LEU A 109 -1.82 5.12 1.48
N PHE A 110 -0.55 4.83 1.17
CA PHE A 110 0.43 4.46 2.19
C PHE A 110 0.75 5.63 3.13
N ASP A 111 0.93 6.84 2.59
CA ASP A 111 1.14 8.05 3.39
C ASP A 111 -0.06 8.32 4.32
N ALA A 112 -1.29 8.10 3.84
CA ALA A 112 -2.52 8.21 4.63
C ALA A 112 -2.60 7.16 5.76
N VAL A 113 -2.18 5.92 5.50
CA VAL A 113 -2.09 4.87 6.52
C VAL A 113 -1.06 5.23 7.58
N ALA A 114 0.13 5.68 7.17
CA ALA A 114 1.19 6.10 8.09
C ALA A 114 0.75 7.29 8.95
N ALA A 115 0.00 8.23 8.38
CA ALA A 115 -0.58 9.37 9.09
C ALA A 115 -1.80 9.00 9.96
N GLY A 116 -2.30 7.76 9.89
CA GLY A 116 -3.52 7.34 10.57
C GLY A 116 -4.79 8.02 10.06
N LYS A 117 -4.73 8.64 8.88
CA LYS A 117 -5.79 9.48 8.30
C LYS A 117 -6.12 8.98 6.92
N ILE A 118 -7.05 8.02 6.84
CA ILE A 118 -7.74 7.75 5.57
C ILE A 118 -8.96 8.60 5.48
#